data_AF-A0AAD5JG39-F1
#
_entry.id   AF-A0AAD5JG39-F1
#
_cell.length_a   1.000
_cell.length_b   1.000
_cell.length_c   1.000
_cell.angle_alpha   90.00
_cell.angle_beta   90.00
_cell.angle_gamma   90.00
#
_symmetry.space_group_name_H-M   'P 1'
#
loop_
_entity.id
_entity.type
_entity.pdbx_description
1 polymer ?
#
loop_
_entity_poly.entity_id
_entity_poly.type
_entity_poly.pdbx_seq_one_letter_code
_entity_poly.pdbx_strand_id
1 'polypeptide(L)'
;MAVNLKRYSVFYSKKKYTQDFLRLYNISAISGVENPQDFQKWHNGGGTFHQSACIDPTVLIEVGAIVHSKALLGANVCIGSGAVVGPSVTIGQSTKIGYNVALSNCIVGDSCAIHNGVCIGQDGENRIGDYETLGGRVAVRDHVSIASKVRLAANCCVTKDITEPGDYGGFPAVPIREWRRQVANQFRISKKGTP
;
A
#
# COMPACT_ATOMS: atom_id res chain seq x y z
N MET A 1 -0.22 22.40 10.44
CA MET A 1 1.02 22.21 9.67
C MET A 1 0.64 22.12 8.20
N ALA A 2 1.05 23.07 7.36
CA ALA A 2 0.71 23.08 5.94
C ALA A 2 1.52 22.00 5.19
N VAL A 3 0.82 21.05 4.57
CA VAL A 3 1.45 20.02 3.73
C VAL A 3 1.98 20.70 2.46
N ASN A 4 3.26 20.49 2.15
CA ASN A 4 3.96 21.18 1.07
C ASN A 4 3.51 20.65 -0.31
N LEU A 5 2.52 21.33 -0.91
CA LEU A 5 1.89 21.03 -2.20
C LEU A 5 2.88 20.96 -3.39
N LYS A 6 4.08 21.56 -3.29
CA LYS A 6 5.07 21.54 -4.39
C LYS A 6 5.72 20.18 -4.61
N ARG A 7 5.68 19.26 -3.64
CA ARG A 7 6.22 17.89 -3.79
C ARG A 7 5.25 16.92 -4.48
N TYR A 8 3.96 17.23 -4.51
CA TYR A 8 2.93 16.42 -5.16
C TYR A 8 2.86 16.65 -6.68
N SER A 9 3.18 17.85 -7.16
CA SER A 9 3.09 18.20 -8.59
C SER A 9 4.15 17.52 -9.47
N VAL A 10 5.31 17.17 -8.94
CA VAL A 10 6.43 16.63 -9.72
C VAL A 10 6.20 15.19 -10.17
N PHE A 11 5.45 14.39 -9.41
CA PHE A 11 5.12 13.00 -9.77
C PHE A 11 3.81 12.86 -10.57
N TYR A 12 2.90 13.83 -10.47
CA TYR A 12 1.53 13.73 -11.00
C TYR A 12 1.25 14.53 -12.28
N SER A 13 2.28 15.07 -12.94
CA SER A 13 2.14 16.00 -14.09
C SER A 13 1.50 15.41 -15.37
N LYS A 14 1.18 14.10 -15.43
CA LYS A 14 0.67 13.44 -16.66
C LYS A 14 -0.57 12.54 -16.51
N LYS A 15 -1.32 12.60 -15.41
CA LYS A 15 -2.51 11.73 -15.23
C LYS A 15 -3.82 12.53 -15.18
N LYS A 16 -4.87 12.00 -15.83
CA LYS A 16 -6.20 12.62 -15.98
C LYS A 16 -6.91 12.92 -14.65
N TYR A 17 -6.44 12.31 -13.56
CA TYR A 17 -7.01 12.35 -12.21
C TYR A 17 -6.40 13.43 -11.29
N THR A 18 -5.36 14.16 -11.74
CA THR A 18 -4.62 15.12 -10.90
C THR A 18 -5.40 16.41 -10.60
N GLN A 19 -6.35 16.79 -11.46
CA GLN A 19 -7.11 18.04 -11.30
C GLN A 19 -8.27 17.90 -10.28
N ASP A 20 -8.86 16.71 -10.16
CA ASP A 20 -9.88 16.42 -9.13
C ASP A 20 -9.25 16.28 -7.74
N PHE A 21 -8.00 15.81 -7.69
CA PHE A 21 -7.20 15.63 -6.46
C PHE A 21 -6.98 16.93 -5.66
N LEU A 22 -6.76 18.07 -6.32
CA LEU A 22 -6.51 19.35 -5.64
C LEU A 22 -7.79 20.04 -5.15
N ARG A 23 -8.96 19.72 -5.71
CA ARG A 23 -10.26 20.28 -5.25
C ARG A 23 -10.76 19.65 -3.95
N LEU A 24 -10.45 18.37 -3.70
CA LEU A 24 -10.95 17.61 -2.54
C LEU A 24 -10.17 17.85 -1.24
N TYR A 25 -9.01 18.49 -1.30
CA TYR A 25 -8.15 18.75 -0.14
C TYR A 25 -8.60 19.95 0.73
N ASN A 26 -9.71 20.59 0.38
CA ASN A 26 -10.19 21.82 1.03
C ASN A 26 -11.41 21.59 1.93
N ILE A 27 -11.44 20.48 2.70
CA ILE A 27 -12.51 20.24 3.68
C ILE A 27 -11.92 19.82 5.02
N SER A 28 -11.96 20.79 5.93
CA SER A 28 -11.94 20.63 7.38
C SER A 28 -13.03 19.66 7.84
N ALA A 29 -12.65 18.50 8.37
CA ALA A 29 -13.40 17.74 9.39
C ALA A 29 -12.58 16.54 9.85
N ILE A 30 -11.86 16.71 10.97
CA ILE A 30 -11.37 15.60 11.79
C ILE A 30 -12.49 15.34 12.81
N SER A 31 -13.47 14.51 12.43
CA SER A 31 -14.43 13.90 13.35
C SER A 31 -14.69 12.49 12.84
N GLY A 32 -13.85 11.56 13.31
CA GLY A 32 -13.56 10.27 12.69
C GLY A 32 -14.54 9.14 12.99
N VAL A 33 -15.81 9.28 12.61
CA VAL A 33 -16.71 8.14 12.48
C VAL A 33 -17.46 8.26 11.16
N GLU A 34 -17.09 7.42 10.19
CA GLU A 34 -17.85 7.30 8.93
C GLU A 34 -19.23 6.70 9.24
N ASN A 35 -20.29 7.28 8.69
CA ASN A 35 -21.64 6.77 8.91
C ASN A 35 -21.80 5.43 8.17
N PRO A 36 -22.21 4.33 8.85
CA PRO A 36 -22.38 3.04 8.19
C PRO A 36 -23.33 3.06 6.98
N GLN A 37 -24.25 4.02 6.91
CA GLN A 37 -25.20 4.19 5.79
C GLN A 37 -24.53 4.67 4.50
N ASP A 38 -23.32 5.23 4.58
CA ASP A 38 -22.60 5.78 3.42
C ASP A 38 -21.86 4.69 2.62
N PHE A 39 -21.87 3.46 3.12
CA PHE A 39 -21.26 2.30 2.48
C PHE A 39 -22.26 1.56 1.59
N GLN A 40 -21.82 1.30 0.36
CA GLN A 40 -22.61 0.65 -0.68
C GLN A 40 -21.88 -0.58 -1.20
N LYS A 41 -22.62 -1.49 -1.85
CA LYS A 41 -22.01 -2.65 -2.52
C LYS A 41 -21.45 -2.26 -3.87
N TRP A 42 -20.22 -2.67 -4.14
CA TRP A 42 -19.60 -2.50 -5.44
C TRP A 42 -20.11 -3.56 -6.42
N HIS A 43 -20.47 -3.12 -7.63
CA HIS A 43 -21.10 -3.98 -8.63
C HIS A 43 -20.17 -5.08 -9.16
N ASN A 44 -18.86 -4.82 -9.24
CA ASN A 44 -17.88 -5.76 -9.79
C ASN A 44 -17.10 -6.49 -8.66
N GLY A 45 -17.58 -7.67 -8.26
CA GLY A 45 -16.95 -8.50 -7.22
C GLY A 45 -17.66 -8.50 -5.86
N GLY A 46 -18.58 -7.57 -5.61
CA GLY A 46 -19.49 -7.63 -4.46
C GLY A 46 -18.93 -7.16 -3.12
N GLY A 47 -17.76 -6.52 -3.10
CA GLY A 47 -17.24 -5.83 -1.91
C GLY A 47 -18.00 -4.56 -1.54
N THR A 48 -17.51 -3.84 -0.54
CA THR A 48 -18.16 -2.65 0.02
C THR A 48 -17.28 -1.42 -0.17
N PHE A 49 -17.87 -0.29 -0.53
CA PHE A 49 -17.15 0.98 -0.69
C PHE A 49 -17.94 2.15 -0.11
N HIS A 50 -17.25 3.19 0.33
CA HIS A 50 -17.85 4.44 0.77
C HIS A 50 -18.20 5.31 -0.44
N GLN A 51 -19.38 5.94 -0.44
CA GLN A 51 -19.89 6.75 -1.57
C GLN A 51 -18.99 7.91 -2.02
N SER A 52 -18.09 8.39 -1.15
CA SER A 52 -17.11 9.45 -1.47
C SER A 52 -15.79 8.94 -2.05
N ALA A 53 -15.59 7.62 -2.15
CA ALA A 53 -14.42 7.05 -2.80
C ALA A 53 -14.52 7.27 -4.33
N CYS A 54 -13.39 7.58 -4.96
CA CYS A 54 -13.30 7.67 -6.41
C CYS A 54 -12.71 6.35 -6.93
N ILE A 55 -13.55 5.55 -7.56
CA ILE A 55 -13.21 4.20 -8.01
C ILE A 55 -13.47 4.12 -9.49
N ASP A 56 -12.45 3.72 -10.26
CA ASP A 56 -12.63 3.49 -11.69
C ASP A 56 -13.62 2.32 -11.94
N PRO A 57 -14.54 2.40 -12.91
CA PRO A 57 -15.55 1.35 -13.15
C PRO A 57 -14.97 -0.04 -13.48
N THR A 58 -13.71 -0.11 -13.90
CA THR A 58 -13.02 -1.37 -14.21
C THR A 58 -12.49 -2.10 -12.98
N VAL A 59 -12.50 -1.46 -11.81
CA VAL A 59 -11.96 -2.03 -10.57
C VAL A 59 -12.78 -3.24 -10.13
N LEU A 60 -12.09 -4.30 -9.74
CA LEU A 60 -12.68 -5.47 -9.09
C LEU A 60 -12.50 -5.34 -7.57
N ILE A 61 -13.60 -5.40 -6.82
CA ILE A 61 -13.58 -5.39 -5.35
C ILE A 61 -14.31 -6.65 -4.89
N GLU A 62 -13.55 -7.64 -4.42
CA GLU A 62 -14.11 -8.91 -3.99
C GLU A 62 -14.90 -8.81 -2.67
N VAL A 63 -15.68 -9.85 -2.40
CA VAL A 63 -16.54 -9.96 -1.22
C VAL A 63 -15.74 -9.76 0.07
N GLY A 64 -16.29 -8.93 0.96
CA GLY A 64 -15.69 -8.65 2.27
C GLY A 64 -14.52 -7.65 2.23
N ALA A 65 -14.08 -7.21 1.05
CA ALA A 65 -13.19 -6.06 0.97
C ALA A 65 -13.96 -4.75 1.25
N ILE A 66 -13.30 -3.80 1.90
CA ILE A 66 -13.88 -2.52 2.32
C ILE A 66 -12.99 -1.38 1.82
N VAL A 67 -13.60 -0.43 1.11
CA VAL A 67 -12.94 0.81 0.65
C VAL A 67 -13.56 2.00 1.38
N HIS A 68 -12.74 2.74 2.14
CA HIS A 68 -13.16 3.86 2.96
C HIS A 68 -13.25 5.20 2.19
N SER A 69 -13.68 6.26 2.89
CA SER A 69 -13.92 7.56 2.29
C SER A 69 -12.69 8.17 1.62
N LYS A 70 -12.91 8.91 0.52
CA LYS A 70 -11.87 9.62 -0.23
C LYS A 70 -10.74 8.74 -0.78
N ALA A 71 -10.86 7.42 -0.72
CA ALA A 71 -9.92 6.52 -1.35
C ALA A 71 -9.99 6.68 -2.88
N LEU A 72 -8.85 6.54 -3.55
CA LEU A 72 -8.70 6.70 -4.99
C LEU A 72 -8.16 5.40 -5.59
N LEU A 73 -8.94 4.76 -6.46
CA LEU A 73 -8.58 3.50 -7.09
C LEU A 73 -8.50 3.68 -8.61
N GLY A 74 -7.31 3.47 -9.16
CA GLY A 74 -7.06 3.54 -10.60
C GLY A 74 -7.67 2.39 -11.40
N ALA A 75 -7.68 2.53 -12.72
CA ALA A 75 -8.20 1.52 -13.64
C ALA A 75 -7.53 0.15 -13.48
N ASN A 76 -8.29 -0.93 -13.66
CA ASN A 76 -7.85 -2.32 -13.58
C ASN A 76 -7.21 -2.71 -12.23
N VAL A 77 -7.52 -2.00 -11.15
CA VAL A 77 -7.14 -2.43 -9.80
C VAL A 77 -7.99 -3.63 -9.38
N CYS A 78 -7.37 -4.61 -8.74
CA CYS A 78 -8.06 -5.74 -8.13
C CYS A 78 -7.85 -5.71 -6.62
N ILE A 79 -8.93 -5.75 -5.85
CA ILE A 79 -8.91 -5.82 -4.39
C ILE A 79 -9.44 -7.17 -3.95
N GLY A 80 -8.55 -7.97 -3.35
CA GLY A 80 -8.88 -9.28 -2.82
C GLY A 80 -9.78 -9.22 -1.59
N SER A 81 -10.50 -10.31 -1.38
CA SER A 81 -11.42 -10.54 -0.26
C SER A 81 -10.81 -10.19 1.09
N GLY A 82 -11.59 -9.49 1.93
CA GLY A 82 -11.18 -9.09 3.28
C GLY A 82 -10.12 -7.98 3.34
N ALA A 83 -9.67 -7.43 2.20
CA ALA A 83 -8.77 -6.31 2.21
C ALA A 83 -9.47 -5.01 2.63
N VAL A 84 -8.75 -4.18 3.40
CA VAL A 84 -9.24 -2.88 3.90
C VAL A 84 -8.39 -1.78 3.29
N VAL A 85 -9.02 -0.91 2.51
CA VAL A 85 -8.42 0.31 1.95
C VAL A 85 -8.92 1.49 2.77
N GLY A 86 -8.06 2.03 3.62
CA GLY A 86 -8.37 3.11 4.55
C GLY A 86 -8.67 4.46 3.89
N PRO A 87 -9.08 5.46 4.69
CA PRO A 87 -9.45 6.77 4.17
C PRO A 87 -8.30 7.45 3.44
N SER A 88 -8.61 8.13 2.34
CA SER A 88 -7.62 8.88 1.53
C SER A 88 -6.44 8.07 0.98
N VAL A 89 -6.50 6.73 1.01
CA VAL A 89 -5.51 5.87 0.36
C VAL A 89 -5.63 5.99 -1.16
N THR A 90 -4.49 6.09 -1.83
CA THR A 90 -4.42 6.13 -3.31
C THR A 90 -3.76 4.86 -3.83
N ILE A 91 -4.38 4.21 -4.81
CA ILE A 91 -3.87 3.03 -5.49
C ILE A 91 -3.79 3.29 -6.99
N GLY A 92 -2.60 3.16 -7.55
CA GLY A 92 -2.33 3.31 -8.98
C GLY A 92 -2.99 2.22 -9.83
N GLN A 93 -3.03 2.46 -11.14
CA GLN A 93 -3.69 1.57 -12.09
C GLN A 93 -3.00 0.21 -12.20
N SER A 94 -3.75 -0.82 -12.58
CA SER A 94 -3.26 -2.20 -12.79
C SER A 94 -2.56 -2.81 -11.57
N THR A 95 -2.81 -2.27 -10.37
CA THR A 95 -2.28 -2.79 -9.11
C THR A 95 -3.20 -3.87 -8.54
N LYS A 96 -2.61 -4.99 -8.11
CA LYS A 96 -3.31 -6.13 -7.52
C LYS A 96 -3.06 -6.17 -6.02
N ILE A 97 -4.13 -6.18 -5.25
CA ILE A 97 -4.14 -6.29 -3.79
C ILE A 97 -4.68 -7.68 -3.43
N GLY A 98 -3.91 -8.42 -2.65
CA GLY A 98 -4.26 -9.76 -2.18
C GLY A 98 -5.30 -9.76 -1.06
N TYR A 99 -5.53 -10.94 -0.51
CA TYR A 99 -6.52 -11.16 0.56
C TYR A 99 -6.03 -10.62 1.90
N ASN A 100 -6.95 -10.08 2.70
CA ASN A 100 -6.69 -9.58 4.06
C ASN A 100 -5.53 -8.57 4.13
N VAL A 101 -5.37 -7.75 3.10
CA VAL A 101 -4.39 -6.65 3.09
C VAL A 101 -4.99 -5.45 3.82
N ALA A 102 -4.21 -4.78 4.65
CA ALA A 102 -4.60 -3.52 5.28
C ALA A 102 -3.74 -2.38 4.73
N LEU A 103 -4.39 -1.38 4.13
CA LEU A 103 -3.75 -0.16 3.63
C LEU A 103 -4.29 1.04 4.39
N SER A 104 -3.43 1.83 5.01
CA SER A 104 -3.79 3.08 5.68
C SER A 104 -2.76 4.15 5.39
N ASN A 105 -3.21 5.40 5.20
CA ASN A 105 -2.35 6.56 4.97
C ASN A 105 -1.22 6.28 3.96
N CYS A 106 -1.53 5.69 2.80
CA CYS A 106 -0.50 5.33 1.83
C CYS A 106 -0.88 5.69 0.40
N ILE A 107 0.15 5.93 -0.39
CA ILE A 107 0.07 6.12 -1.84
C ILE A 107 0.82 4.95 -2.47
N VAL A 108 0.09 4.12 -3.21
CA VAL A 108 0.63 2.99 -3.97
C VAL A 108 0.68 3.36 -5.44
N GLY A 109 1.83 3.12 -6.06
CA GLY A 109 2.04 3.33 -7.48
C GLY A 109 1.25 2.37 -8.39
N ASP A 110 1.58 2.45 -9.67
CA ASP A 110 0.96 1.64 -10.73
C ASP A 110 1.63 0.25 -10.83
N SER A 111 0.85 -0.73 -11.31
CA SER A 111 1.34 -2.07 -11.65
C SER A 111 2.03 -2.81 -10.50
N CYS A 112 1.57 -2.58 -9.28
CA CYS A 112 2.10 -3.24 -8.09
C CYS A 112 1.38 -4.56 -7.80
N ALA A 113 2.07 -5.52 -7.20
CA ALA A 113 1.53 -6.78 -6.71
C ALA A 113 1.71 -6.87 -5.20
N ILE A 114 0.63 -6.64 -4.45
CA ILE A 114 0.61 -6.69 -2.99
C ILE A 114 -0.02 -8.02 -2.57
N HIS A 115 0.78 -8.93 -2.02
CA HIS A 115 0.31 -10.27 -1.66
C HIS A 115 -0.49 -10.28 -0.34
N ASN A 116 -1.03 -11.45 -0.01
CA ASN A 116 -1.95 -11.63 1.11
C ASN A 116 -1.35 -11.25 2.47
N GLY A 117 -2.18 -10.65 3.32
CA GLY A 117 -1.82 -10.31 4.71
C GLY A 117 -0.81 -9.18 4.84
N VAL A 118 -0.51 -8.45 3.77
CA VAL A 118 0.38 -7.28 3.81
C VAL A 118 -0.29 -6.16 4.58
N CYS A 119 0.48 -5.46 5.41
CA CYS A 119 0.03 -4.28 6.12
C CYS A 119 0.92 -3.08 5.75
N ILE A 120 0.33 -2.04 5.19
CA ILE A 120 1.02 -0.80 4.84
C ILE A 120 0.37 0.34 5.62
N GLY A 121 1.19 0.99 6.44
CA GLY A 121 0.82 2.21 7.14
C GLY A 121 0.18 2.04 8.51
N GLN A 122 0.19 3.17 9.22
CA GLN A 122 -0.37 3.44 10.54
C GLN A 122 -0.71 4.95 10.55
N ASP A 123 -0.09 5.75 11.41
CA ASP A 123 -0.36 7.19 11.53
C ASP A 123 0.37 8.04 10.46
N GLY A 124 1.41 7.50 9.83
CA GLY A 124 2.26 8.23 8.88
C GLY A 124 2.00 7.93 7.41
N GLU A 125 2.17 8.94 6.55
CA GLU A 125 2.04 8.79 5.09
C GLU A 125 3.16 7.92 4.50
N ASN A 126 2.80 6.83 3.82
CA ASN A 126 3.74 5.95 3.11
C ASN A 126 3.67 6.12 1.60
N ARG A 127 4.82 5.94 0.93
CA ARG A 127 4.94 6.07 -0.51
C ARG A 127 5.54 4.79 -1.09
N ILE A 128 4.75 4.10 -1.90
CA ILE A 128 5.15 2.86 -2.57
C ILE A 128 5.26 3.18 -4.06
N GLY A 129 6.42 2.89 -4.66
CA GLY A 129 6.69 3.15 -6.06
C GLY A 129 5.84 2.33 -7.04
N ASP A 130 6.18 2.43 -8.32
CA ASP A 130 5.56 1.65 -9.38
C ASP A 130 6.27 0.30 -9.57
N TYR A 131 5.54 -0.70 -10.09
CA TYR A 131 6.08 -2.03 -10.40
C TYR A 131 6.64 -2.78 -9.19
N GLU A 132 6.01 -2.58 -8.03
CA GLU A 132 6.39 -3.20 -6.76
C GLU A 132 5.86 -4.62 -6.62
N THR A 133 6.59 -5.46 -5.89
CA THR A 133 6.08 -6.77 -5.45
C THR A 133 6.28 -6.93 -3.95
N LEU A 134 5.19 -6.90 -3.19
CA LEU A 134 5.20 -7.11 -1.75
C LEU A 134 4.80 -8.54 -1.45
N GLY A 135 5.73 -9.35 -0.97
CA GLY A 135 5.48 -10.72 -0.54
C GLY A 135 4.47 -10.81 0.60
N GLY A 136 3.91 -12.02 0.80
CA GLY A 136 2.86 -12.22 1.81
C GLY A 136 3.33 -11.78 3.21
N ARG A 137 2.43 -11.15 3.96
CA ARG A 137 2.68 -10.63 5.32
C ARG A 137 3.86 -9.66 5.44
N VAL A 138 4.20 -8.97 4.36
CA VAL A 138 5.10 -7.82 4.47
C VAL A 138 4.47 -6.74 5.33
N ALA A 139 5.28 -6.09 6.16
CA ALA A 139 4.89 -4.91 6.92
C ALA A 139 5.74 -3.71 6.51
N VAL A 140 5.11 -2.54 6.35
CA VAL A 140 5.81 -1.27 6.08
C VAL A 140 5.55 -0.32 7.24
N ARG A 141 6.63 0.10 7.91
CA ARG A 141 6.59 1.10 8.99
C ARG A 141 6.05 2.43 8.45
N ASP A 142 5.43 3.23 9.32
CA ASP A 142 5.02 4.60 9.05
C ASP A 142 6.16 5.49 8.50
N HIS A 143 5.78 6.47 7.68
CA HIS A 143 6.71 7.45 7.10
C HIS A 143 7.86 6.83 6.30
N VAL A 144 7.61 5.75 5.57
CA VAL A 144 8.59 5.10 4.71
C VAL A 144 8.26 5.31 3.23
N SER A 145 9.30 5.56 2.45
CA SER A 145 9.26 5.57 0.99
C SER A 145 9.99 4.37 0.39
N ILE A 146 9.35 3.69 -0.55
CA ILE A 146 9.89 2.55 -1.31
C ILE A 146 10.01 2.97 -2.78
N ALA A 147 11.24 2.92 -3.30
CA ALA A 147 11.54 3.17 -4.70
C ALA A 147 10.85 2.16 -5.61
N SER A 148 10.63 2.53 -6.87
CA SER A 148 10.01 1.67 -7.87
C SER A 148 10.88 0.46 -8.24
N LYS A 149 10.25 -0.63 -8.69
CA LYS A 149 10.87 -1.92 -9.04
C LYS A 149 11.55 -2.62 -7.86
N VAL A 150 11.03 -2.46 -6.65
CA VAL A 150 11.43 -3.20 -5.47
C VAL A 150 10.58 -4.47 -5.30
N ARG A 151 11.21 -5.53 -4.79
CA ARG A 151 10.56 -6.79 -4.42
C ARG A 151 10.87 -7.12 -2.97
N LEU A 152 9.85 -7.18 -2.13
CA LEU A 152 9.99 -7.56 -0.73
C LEU A 152 9.65 -9.03 -0.55
N ALA A 153 10.58 -9.79 0.06
CA ALA A 153 10.34 -11.17 0.41
C ALA A 153 9.19 -11.30 1.43
N ALA A 154 8.54 -12.47 1.47
CA ALA A 154 7.48 -12.73 2.45
C ALA A 154 7.97 -12.54 3.89
N ASN A 155 7.09 -12.04 4.77
CA ASN A 155 7.39 -11.64 6.15
C ASN A 155 8.51 -10.60 6.31
N CYS A 156 8.88 -9.87 5.24
CA CYS A 156 9.82 -8.77 5.36
C CYS A 156 9.18 -7.56 6.05
N CYS A 157 9.93 -6.86 6.88
CA CYS A 157 9.46 -5.65 7.54
C CYS A 157 10.38 -4.47 7.23
N VAL A 158 9.83 -3.48 6.53
CA VAL A 158 10.54 -2.27 6.10
C VAL A 158 10.50 -1.25 7.21
N THR A 159 11.68 -0.91 7.75
CA THR A 159 11.83 0.05 8.84
C THR A 159 12.45 1.37 8.40
N LYS A 160 13.01 1.43 7.19
CA LYS A 160 13.69 2.61 6.62
C LYS A 160 13.37 2.72 5.14
N ASP A 161 13.57 3.91 4.59
CA ASP A 161 13.41 4.15 3.16
C ASP A 161 14.25 3.18 2.33
N ILE A 162 13.66 2.68 1.25
CA ILE A 162 14.35 1.90 0.22
C ILE A 162 14.45 2.81 -0.99
N THR A 163 15.66 3.31 -1.27
CA THR A 163 15.90 4.27 -2.36
C THR A 163 16.30 3.61 -3.67
N GLU A 164 16.72 2.34 -3.62
CA GLU A 164 17.26 1.62 -4.77
C GLU A 164 16.34 0.46 -5.18
N PRO A 165 16.16 0.21 -6.49
CA PRO A 165 15.42 -0.94 -6.98
C PRO A 165 16.15 -2.24 -6.63
N GLY A 166 15.40 -3.31 -6.41
CA GLY A 166 15.97 -4.64 -6.17
C GLY A 166 15.16 -5.48 -5.20
N ASP A 167 15.74 -6.60 -4.80
CA ASP A 167 15.08 -7.56 -3.92
C ASP A 167 15.58 -7.38 -2.48
N TYR A 168 14.66 -7.28 -1.53
CA TYR A 168 14.93 -7.08 -0.11
C TYR A 168 14.22 -8.14 0.76
N GLY A 169 14.75 -8.41 1.94
CA GLY A 169 14.18 -9.38 2.87
C GLY A 169 14.63 -9.18 4.30
N GLY A 170 13.94 -9.87 5.23
CA GLY A 170 14.26 -9.87 6.65
C GLY A 170 13.57 -8.79 7.48
N PHE A 171 13.93 -8.76 8.76
CA PHE A 171 13.54 -7.75 9.73
C PHE A 171 14.77 -7.34 10.56
N PRO A 172 15.29 -6.11 10.39
CA PRO A 172 14.85 -5.10 9.41
C PRO A 172 15.11 -5.53 7.97
N ALA A 173 14.36 -4.97 7.02
CA ALA A 173 14.57 -5.18 5.59
C ALA A 173 15.98 -4.74 5.15
N VAL A 174 16.72 -5.64 4.50
CA VAL A 174 18.02 -5.39 3.87
C VAL A 174 18.08 -6.05 2.49
N PRO A 175 19.03 -5.70 1.60
CA PRO A 175 19.17 -6.36 0.31
C PRO A 175 19.24 -7.89 0.46
N ILE A 176 18.54 -8.62 -0.41
CA ILE A 176 18.28 -10.06 -0.23
C ILE A 176 19.55 -10.90 -0.07
N ARG A 177 20.65 -10.50 -0.74
CA ARG A 177 21.95 -11.18 -0.66
C ARG A 177 22.58 -11.04 0.72
N GLU A 178 22.42 -9.87 1.34
CA GLU A 178 22.91 -9.61 2.68
C GLU A 178 22.09 -10.40 3.71
N TRP A 179 20.76 -10.35 3.60
CA TRP A 179 19.87 -11.12 4.49
C TRP A 179 20.17 -12.62 4.44
N ARG A 180 20.31 -13.20 3.25
CA ARG A 180 20.68 -14.62 3.08
C ARG A 180 22.02 -14.96 3.73
N ARG A 181 23.00 -14.05 3.67
CA ARG A 181 24.32 -14.22 4.31
C ARG A 181 24.20 -14.18 5.83
N GLN A 182 23.41 -13.26 6.38
CA GLN A 182 23.15 -13.16 7.82
C GLN A 182 22.52 -14.45 8.36
N VAL A 183 21.48 -14.95 7.69
CA VAL A 183 20.80 -16.22 8.04
C VAL A 183 21.78 -17.40 7.98
N ALA A 184 22.57 -17.52 6.92
CA ALA A 184 23.56 -18.60 6.80
C ALA A 184 24.60 -18.57 7.94
N ASN A 185 25.02 -17.37 8.36
CA ASN A 185 25.96 -17.20 9.47
C ASN A 185 25.34 -17.58 10.82
N GLN A 186 24.06 -17.25 11.07
CA GLN A 186 23.35 -17.68 12.29
C GLN A 186 23.34 -19.22 12.42
N PHE A 187 23.02 -19.93 11.33
CA PHE A 187 23.05 -21.41 11.33
C PHE A 187 24.44 -21.97 11.61
N ARG A 188 25.50 -21.34 11.07
CA ARG A 188 26.89 -21.75 11.34
C ARG A 188 27.28 -21.57 12.80
N ILE A 189 26.85 -20.48 13.44
CA ILE A 189 27.14 -20.20 14.85
C ILE A 189 26.38 -21.18 15.75
N SER A 190 25.10 -21.41 15.48
CA SER A 190 24.27 -22.35 16.26
C SER A 190 24.86 -23.76 16.30
N LYS A 191 25.40 -24.26 15.18
CA LYS A 191 26.07 -25.57 15.11
C LYS A 191 27.40 -25.65 15.88
N LYS A 192 28.03 -24.51 16.20
CA LYS A 192 29.28 -24.47 16.98
C LYS A 192 29.04 -24.35 18.49
N GLY A 193 27.83 -23.99 18.91
CA GLY A 193 27.47 -23.75 20.31
C GLY A 193 26.69 -24.90 20.97
N THR A 194 26.60 -26.06 20.32
CA THR A 194 26.02 -27.27 20.92
C THR A 194 27.17 -28.08 21.57
N PRO A 195 27.18 -28.31 22.89
CA PRO A 195 28.17 -29.16 23.54
C PRO A 195 28.07 -30.62 23.06
#